data_AF-A0A7V9PP06-F1
#
_entry.id   AF-A0A7V9PP06-F1
#
_cell.length_a   1.000
_cell.length_b   1.000
_cell.length_c   1.000
_cell.angle_alpha   90.00
_cell.angle_beta   90.00
_cell.angle_gamma   90.00
#
_symmetry.space_group_name_H-M   'P 1'
#
loop_
_entity.id
_entity.type
_entity.pdbx_description
1 polymer ?
#
loop_
_entity_poly.entity_id
_entity_poly.type
_entity_poly.pdbx_seq_one_letter_code
_entity_poly.pdbx_strand_id
1 'polypeptide(L)'
;MGSGGRGRGRLHPLQRGRRGHGGPARRRRRRAGRPGRLTTGPGARFVHPTTTRGRTSEVGDTRLGVDVGGTFTDLVALVDGRLHTTKVPSTPDDESAGVMAAVRSVDVGEVRSFAHGMTVATNALLERRGARTALVTTEGFRDVIEIGRQDRAHLYDLTRGRPPALVPRELRFCVRERMGPDGVVEALDAGSVRRAVAALRAADVEAVAVCLLFSFLHPGHERRVGEAVRDALPGAHVSLSSEVLPEFREYERFSTTVADAYLGPRLGRYLRALGRRARAAGLPVPEIMQSSGGVIGLEAAASGPARCILSGPAGGVVGAAHVGAASGHADLLTFDMGGTSTDVAPIHGGEVETTTESEVAGVPIKLPMVD
;
A
#
# COMPACT_ATOMS: atom_id res chain seq x y z
N MET A 1 0.42 36.42 -71.10
CA MET A 1 -0.71 37.36 -70.90
C MET A 1 -1.06 37.31 -69.42
N GLY A 2 -0.86 38.29 -68.55
CA GLY A 2 -0.46 39.69 -68.67
C GLY A 2 -1.13 40.46 -67.53
N SER A 3 -0.32 41.05 -66.63
CA SER A 3 -0.55 42.28 -65.81
C SER A 3 -1.86 42.43 -64.99
N GLY A 4 -1.93 43.02 -63.79
CA GLY A 4 -1.03 43.90 -63.05
C GLY A 4 -1.80 45.13 -62.49
N GLY A 5 -1.37 45.65 -61.32
CA GLY A 5 -1.67 47.00 -60.79
C GLY A 5 -2.73 47.05 -59.66
N ARG A 6 -2.44 47.34 -58.37
CA ARG A 6 -1.81 48.48 -57.64
C ARG A 6 -2.67 49.75 -57.49
N GLY A 7 -2.92 50.12 -56.23
CA GLY A 7 -3.12 51.49 -55.70
C GLY A 7 -3.37 51.38 -54.18
N ARG A 8 -2.45 51.66 -53.24
CA ARG A 8 -1.79 52.90 -52.79
C ARG A 8 -2.74 54.03 -52.35
N GLY A 9 -2.91 54.17 -51.03
CA GLY A 9 -3.29 55.40 -50.31
C GLY A 9 -2.30 55.66 -49.18
N ARG A 10 -1.85 56.91 -49.03
CA ARG A 10 -0.63 57.36 -48.32
C ARG A 10 -0.85 57.72 -46.83
N LEU A 11 0.28 57.72 -46.11
CA LEU A 11 0.62 58.31 -44.80
C LEU A 11 0.39 59.85 -44.78
N HIS A 12 0.31 60.65 -43.69
CA HIS A 12 1.09 60.77 -42.43
C HIS A 12 0.48 61.97 -41.60
N PRO A 13 1.11 62.54 -40.53
CA PRO A 13 1.06 62.24 -39.09
C PRO A 13 0.45 63.39 -38.24
N LEU A 14 0.45 63.31 -36.90
CA LEU A 14 0.82 64.44 -36.02
C LEU A 14 1.12 63.97 -34.57
N GLN A 15 1.99 64.74 -33.93
CA GLN A 15 2.84 64.41 -32.79
C GLN A 15 2.22 64.65 -31.40
N ARG A 16 2.72 63.85 -30.43
CA ARG A 16 3.14 64.16 -29.05
C ARG A 16 2.42 65.26 -28.24
N GLY A 17 1.90 64.84 -27.08
CA GLY A 17 1.80 65.64 -25.86
C GLY A 17 2.06 64.77 -24.62
N ARG A 18 3.12 65.10 -23.86
CA ARG A 18 3.56 64.45 -22.61
C ARG A 18 2.93 65.14 -21.38
N ARG A 19 3.06 64.44 -20.23
CA ARG A 19 2.95 64.83 -18.79
C ARG A 19 1.59 64.43 -18.19
N GLY A 20 1.51 63.46 -17.26
CA GLY A 20 2.04 63.42 -15.88
C GLY A 20 0.87 63.81 -14.96
N HIS A 21 0.43 63.11 -13.90
CA HIS A 21 1.04 62.34 -12.83
C HIS A 21 -0.06 61.51 -12.12
N GLY A 22 0.33 60.47 -11.36
CA GLY A 22 -0.28 60.22 -10.05
C GLY A 22 -0.82 58.83 -9.75
N GLY A 23 -0.08 58.04 -8.95
CA GLY A 23 -0.65 57.10 -7.98
C GLY A 23 -0.40 55.60 -8.25
N PRO A 24 0.35 54.88 -7.40
CA PRO A 24 0.70 53.48 -7.64
C PRO A 24 -0.43 52.52 -7.25
N ALA A 25 -0.74 51.59 -8.16
CA ALA A 25 -1.59 50.44 -7.89
C ALA A 25 -0.96 49.56 -6.79
N ARG A 26 -1.64 49.48 -5.65
CA ARG A 26 -1.27 48.62 -4.51
C ARG A 26 -1.28 47.15 -4.92
N ARG A 27 -0.12 46.59 -5.24
CA ARG A 27 0.13 45.14 -5.20
C ARG A 27 -0.03 44.66 -3.76
N ARG A 28 -1.15 43.99 -3.46
CA ARG A 28 -1.29 43.19 -2.23
C ARG A 28 -0.33 42.00 -2.30
N ARG A 29 0.86 42.16 -1.70
CA ARG A 29 1.71 41.03 -1.28
C ARG A 29 0.93 40.26 -0.21
N ARG A 30 0.48 39.04 -0.51
CA ARG A 30 0.09 38.07 0.52
C ARG A 30 1.35 37.75 1.32
N ARG A 31 1.40 38.19 2.58
CA ARG A 31 2.39 37.74 3.56
C ARG A 31 2.19 36.23 3.75
N ALA A 32 3.23 35.45 3.48
CA ALA A 32 3.33 34.10 4.00
C ALA A 32 3.29 34.20 5.53
N GLY A 33 2.24 33.64 6.13
CA GLY A 33 2.17 33.46 7.58
C GLY A 33 3.28 32.51 7.99
N ARG A 34 3.99 32.88 9.07
CA ARG A 34 4.87 31.96 9.80
C ARG A 34 4.07 30.68 10.12
N PRO A 35 4.57 29.47 9.83
CA PRO A 35 3.92 28.26 10.33
C PRO A 35 3.99 28.30 11.86
N GLY A 36 2.82 28.15 12.47
CA GLY A 36 2.67 28.00 13.91
C GLY A 36 3.46 26.79 14.38
N ARG A 37 4.14 26.98 15.51
CA ARG A 37 4.88 25.95 16.24
C ARG A 37 3.89 24.87 16.66
N LEU A 38 3.78 23.80 15.87
CA LEU A 38 3.11 22.58 16.30
C LEU A 38 3.96 21.98 17.42
N THR A 39 3.36 21.93 18.60
CA THR A 39 3.88 21.21 19.76
C THR A 39 4.02 19.75 19.38
N THR A 40 5.25 19.29 19.22
CA THR A 40 5.61 17.90 19.08
C THR A 40 5.14 17.15 20.33
N GLY A 41 4.18 16.24 20.16
CA GLY A 41 3.94 15.17 21.13
C GLY A 41 5.20 14.30 21.27
N PRO A 42 5.34 13.55 22.37
CA PRO A 42 6.57 12.82 22.66
C PRO A 42 6.82 11.81 21.55
N GLY A 43 7.92 12.02 20.81
CA GLY A 43 8.40 11.08 19.79
C GLY A 43 8.58 9.70 20.39
N ALA A 44 8.16 8.69 19.63
CA ALA A 44 8.46 7.30 19.94
C ALA A 44 9.98 7.14 19.91
N ARG A 45 10.60 7.22 21.10
CA ARG A 45 12.01 6.88 21.28
C ARG A 45 12.11 5.37 21.12
N PHE A 46 12.79 4.92 20.07
CA PHE A 46 13.30 3.56 20.02
C PHE A 46 14.26 3.38 21.21
N VAL A 47 13.85 2.55 22.16
CA VAL A 47 14.65 2.22 23.33
C VAL A 47 15.71 1.21 22.91
N HIS A 48 16.97 1.64 22.89
CA HIS A 48 18.11 0.71 22.78
C HIS A 48 18.24 -0.09 24.08
N PRO A 49 18.27 -1.44 24.05
CA PRO A 49 18.65 -2.20 25.22
C PRO A 49 20.16 -2.04 25.46
N THR A 50 20.51 -1.50 26.62
CA THR A 50 21.88 -1.40 27.11
C THR A 50 22.45 -2.78 27.39
N THR A 51 23.61 -3.07 26.79
CA THR A 51 24.37 -4.31 27.01
C THR A 51 24.84 -4.40 28.46
N THR A 52 24.27 -5.33 29.22
CA THR A 52 24.84 -5.82 30.49
C THR A 52 25.57 -7.12 30.19
N ARG A 53 26.91 -7.14 30.32
CA ARG A 53 27.69 -8.37 30.25
C ARG A 53 27.45 -9.22 31.50
N GLY A 54 26.66 -10.27 31.34
CA GLY A 54 26.59 -11.40 32.27
C GLY A 54 26.72 -12.70 31.48
N ARG A 55 27.76 -13.49 31.77
CA ARG A 55 27.91 -14.87 31.26
C ARG A 55 26.95 -15.77 32.04
N THR A 56 25.91 -16.29 31.39
CA THR A 56 25.17 -17.49 31.80
C THR A 56 24.42 -18.11 30.61
N SER A 57 24.68 -19.40 30.36
CA SER A 57 24.00 -20.38 29.49
C SER A 57 23.82 -20.03 27.99
N GLU A 58 24.48 -20.83 27.14
CA GLU A 58 24.30 -20.89 25.68
C GLU A 58 22.85 -21.19 25.33
N VAL A 59 22.09 -20.13 25.05
CA VAL A 59 20.85 -20.18 24.29
C VAL A 59 21.24 -19.60 22.93
N GLY A 60 21.02 -20.34 21.85
CA GLY A 60 21.36 -19.86 20.51
C GLY A 60 20.71 -18.50 20.23
N ASP A 61 21.51 -17.49 19.87
CA ASP A 61 21.00 -16.18 19.45
C ASP A 61 20.84 -16.15 17.93
N THR A 62 20.23 -17.20 17.36
CA THR A 62 20.01 -17.25 15.92
C THR A 62 18.82 -16.40 15.51
N ARG A 63 19.05 -15.50 14.55
CA ARG A 63 18.01 -14.65 13.96
C ARG A 63 17.97 -14.85 12.46
N LEU A 64 16.78 -15.09 11.91
CA LEU A 64 16.55 -15.29 10.49
C LEU A 64 15.83 -14.09 9.88
N GLY A 65 16.32 -13.63 8.74
CA GLY A 65 15.60 -12.77 7.80
C GLY A 65 15.49 -13.50 6.47
N VAL A 66 14.28 -13.66 5.95
CA VAL A 66 14.05 -14.29 4.64
C VAL A 66 13.24 -13.36 3.75
N ASP A 67 13.76 -13.06 2.57
CA ASP A 67 13.02 -12.35 1.53
C ASP A 67 12.69 -13.27 0.36
N VAL A 68 11.42 -13.27 -0.04
CA VAL A 68 10.95 -14.05 -1.20
C VAL A 68 10.71 -13.12 -2.37
N GLY A 69 11.63 -13.18 -3.33
CA GLY A 69 11.52 -12.57 -4.65
C GLY A 69 10.82 -13.48 -5.67
N GLY A 70 10.56 -12.93 -6.86
CA GLY A 70 10.00 -13.71 -7.99
C GLY A 70 10.94 -14.80 -8.52
N THR A 71 12.25 -14.57 -8.47
CA THR A 71 13.26 -15.50 -9.02
C THR A 71 13.96 -16.32 -7.94
N PHE A 72 14.32 -15.67 -6.83
CA PHE A 72 15.09 -16.28 -5.75
C PHE A 72 14.48 -15.95 -4.40
N THR A 73 14.70 -16.86 -3.46
CA THR A 73 14.48 -16.67 -2.04
C THR A 73 15.83 -16.48 -1.38
N ASP A 74 16.00 -15.33 -0.74
CA ASP A 74 17.23 -14.92 -0.07
C ASP A 74 17.05 -15.11 1.44
N LEU A 75 18.01 -15.76 2.09
CA LEU A 75 18.04 -15.91 3.54
C LEU A 75 19.33 -15.33 4.10
N VAL A 76 19.17 -14.60 5.19
CA VAL A 76 20.22 -14.09 6.05
C VAL A 76 20.00 -14.66 7.45
N ALA A 77 20.98 -15.39 7.97
CA ALA A 77 21.00 -15.88 9.33
C ALA A 77 22.15 -15.24 10.11
N LEU A 78 21.84 -14.67 11.27
CA LEU A 78 22.84 -14.28 12.26
C LEU A 78 22.92 -15.40 13.28
N VAL A 79 23.97 -16.21 13.24
CA VAL A 79 24.21 -17.36 14.15
C VAL A 79 25.42 -17.03 15.01
N ASP A 80 25.23 -16.90 16.32
CA ASP A 80 26.29 -16.57 17.28
C ASP A 80 27.15 -15.36 16.86
N GLY A 81 26.49 -14.32 16.31
CA GLY A 81 27.12 -13.09 15.83
C GLY A 81 27.80 -13.20 14.46
N ARG A 82 27.74 -14.36 13.79
CA ARG A 82 28.25 -14.58 12.44
C ARG A 82 27.11 -14.52 11.42
N LEU A 83 27.36 -13.82 10.32
CA LEU A 83 26.40 -13.71 9.22
C LEU A 83 26.57 -14.90 8.27
N HIS A 84 25.48 -15.59 7.99
CA HIS A 84 25.36 -16.63 6.99
C HIS A 84 24.32 -16.18 5.97
N THR A 85 24.63 -16.32 4.69
CA THR A 85 23.69 -15.99 3.61
C THR A 85 23.54 -17.17 2.67
N THR A 86 22.34 -17.34 2.13
CA THR A 86 22.04 -18.35 1.12
C THR A 86 20.99 -17.79 0.17
N LYS A 87 21.04 -18.26 -1.06
CA LYS A 87 20.11 -17.87 -2.13
C LYS A 87 19.68 -19.14 -2.83
N VAL A 88 18.39 -19.43 -2.78
CA VAL A 88 17.80 -20.62 -3.40
C VAL A 88 16.77 -20.17 -4.45
N PRO A 89 16.53 -20.97 -5.51
CA PRO A 89 15.46 -20.67 -6.46
C PRO A 89 14.11 -20.54 -5.74
N SER A 90 13.32 -19.53 -6.10
CA SER A 90 11.94 -19.41 -5.61
C SER A 90 11.09 -20.56 -6.15
N THR A 91 10.02 -20.89 -5.43
CA THR A 91 9.06 -21.92 -5.81
C THR A 91 7.71 -21.25 -6.10
N PRO A 92 7.43 -20.78 -7.33
CA PRO A 92 6.26 -19.92 -7.61
C PRO A 92 4.91 -20.56 -7.30
N ASP A 93 4.83 -21.90 -7.35
CA ASP A 93 3.60 -22.65 -7.04
C ASP A 93 3.38 -22.80 -5.52
N ASP A 94 4.44 -22.67 -4.71
CA ASP A 94 4.39 -22.72 -3.25
C ASP A 94 5.60 -22.01 -2.65
N GLU A 95 5.53 -20.69 -2.51
CA GLU A 95 6.64 -19.86 -2.08
C GLU A 95 7.16 -20.27 -0.68
N SER A 96 6.28 -20.84 0.16
CA SER A 96 6.65 -21.25 1.50
C SER A 96 7.52 -22.49 1.52
N ALA A 97 7.48 -23.33 0.48
CA ALA A 97 8.44 -24.42 0.31
C ALA A 97 9.85 -23.87 0.02
N GLY A 98 9.96 -22.81 -0.78
CA GLY A 98 11.20 -22.10 -1.08
C GLY A 98 11.84 -21.52 0.18
N VAL A 99 11.05 -20.86 1.03
CA VAL A 99 11.50 -20.36 2.35
C VAL A 99 12.09 -21.50 3.19
N MET A 100 11.39 -22.62 3.30
CA MET A 100 11.87 -23.75 4.11
C MET A 100 13.11 -24.42 3.49
N ALA A 101 13.25 -24.40 2.16
CA ALA A 101 14.46 -24.88 1.49
C ALA A 101 15.66 -23.99 1.80
N ALA A 102 15.48 -22.67 1.81
CA ALA A 102 16.52 -21.72 2.22
C ALA A 102 16.95 -21.99 3.67
N VAL A 103 15.99 -22.12 4.60
CA VAL A 103 16.30 -22.38 6.02
C VAL A 103 17.07 -23.69 6.21
N ARG A 104 16.70 -24.76 5.51
CA ARG A 104 17.42 -26.05 5.59
C ARG A 104 18.83 -26.02 4.97
N SER A 105 19.15 -25.02 4.17
CA SER A 105 20.48 -24.89 3.55
C SER A 105 21.54 -24.30 4.47
N VAL A 106 21.14 -23.80 5.65
CA VAL A 106 22.03 -23.25 6.68
C VAL A 106 21.80 -24.00 7.98
N ASP A 107 22.89 -24.34 8.69
CA ASP A 107 22.77 -24.85 10.05
C ASP A 107 22.48 -23.68 11.00
N VAL A 108 21.22 -23.54 11.39
CA VAL A 108 20.71 -22.39 12.14
C VAL A 108 20.55 -22.66 13.64
N GLY A 109 20.73 -23.91 14.10
CA GLY A 109 20.50 -24.28 15.49
C GLY A 109 19.13 -23.86 16.03
N GLU A 110 19.07 -23.39 17.28
CA GLU A 110 17.85 -22.84 17.89
C GLU A 110 17.60 -21.41 17.42
N VAL A 111 16.46 -21.19 16.76
CA VAL A 111 16.09 -19.89 16.18
C VAL A 111 15.25 -19.08 17.16
N ARG A 112 15.79 -17.92 17.56
CA ARG A 112 15.14 -16.97 18.47
C ARG A 112 14.10 -16.09 17.77
N SER A 113 14.40 -15.62 16.57
CA SER A 113 13.51 -14.72 15.81
C SER A 113 13.56 -15.00 14.32
N PHE A 114 12.42 -14.84 13.65
CA PHE A 114 12.28 -15.07 12.23
C PHE A 114 11.44 -13.95 11.62
N ALA A 115 12.07 -13.09 10.82
CA ALA A 115 11.42 -12.07 10.01
C ALA A 115 11.32 -12.51 8.55
N HIS A 116 10.23 -12.14 7.89
CA HIS A 116 9.95 -12.55 6.52
C HIS A 116 9.40 -11.38 5.69
N GLY A 117 10.11 -11.04 4.61
CA GLY A 117 9.68 -10.11 3.56
C GLY A 117 9.28 -10.86 2.29
N MET A 118 8.40 -10.27 1.49
CA MET A 118 7.95 -10.91 0.26
C MET A 118 7.58 -9.90 -0.83
N THR A 119 7.64 -10.36 -2.07
CA THR A 119 7.15 -9.64 -3.26
C THR A 119 5.81 -10.18 -3.77
N VAL A 120 5.23 -11.20 -3.13
CA VAL A 120 4.00 -11.88 -3.57
C VAL A 120 2.82 -10.90 -3.74
N ALA A 121 2.65 -9.96 -2.80
CA ALA A 121 1.57 -8.97 -2.85
C ALA A 121 1.74 -8.00 -4.03
N THR A 122 2.94 -7.43 -4.17
CA THR A 122 3.28 -6.50 -5.25
C THR A 122 3.13 -7.15 -6.62
N ASN A 123 3.69 -8.36 -6.78
CA ASN A 123 3.61 -9.10 -8.05
C ASN A 123 2.17 -9.47 -8.40
N ALA A 124 1.35 -9.86 -7.43
CA ALA A 124 -0.06 -10.15 -7.68
C ALA A 124 -0.84 -8.92 -8.20
N LEU A 125 -0.51 -7.70 -7.74
CA LEU A 125 -1.09 -6.46 -8.29
C LEU A 125 -0.56 -6.14 -9.70
N LEU A 126 0.76 -6.21 -9.90
CA LEU A 126 1.41 -5.95 -11.19
C LEU A 126 0.90 -6.90 -12.29
N GLU A 127 0.81 -8.19 -11.98
CA GLU A 127 0.36 -9.22 -12.91
C GLU A 127 -1.17 -9.33 -13.02
N ARG A 128 -1.92 -8.58 -12.20
CA ARG A 128 -3.39 -8.70 -12.06
C ARG A 128 -3.82 -10.15 -11.78
N ARG A 129 -3.10 -10.82 -10.87
CA ARG A 129 -3.31 -12.20 -10.41
C ARG A 129 -3.68 -12.28 -8.93
N GLY A 130 -4.73 -11.56 -8.55
CA GLY A 130 -5.40 -11.70 -7.26
C GLY A 130 -6.73 -12.44 -7.36
N ALA A 131 -7.48 -12.41 -6.27
CA ALA A 131 -8.73 -13.13 -6.10
C ALA A 131 -9.86 -12.53 -6.94
N ARG A 132 -10.82 -13.36 -7.34
CA ARG A 132 -12.08 -12.88 -7.91
C ARG A 132 -12.85 -12.09 -6.86
N THR A 133 -12.75 -10.76 -6.95
CA THR A 133 -13.16 -9.84 -5.88
C THR A 133 -14.41 -9.08 -6.28
N ALA A 134 -15.32 -8.92 -5.32
CA ALA A 134 -16.47 -8.03 -5.44
C ALA A 134 -16.35 -6.80 -4.53
N LEU A 135 -17.03 -5.73 -4.91
CA LEU A 135 -17.19 -4.52 -4.12
C LEU A 135 -18.65 -4.41 -3.69
N VAL A 136 -18.92 -4.22 -2.41
CA VAL A 136 -20.23 -3.81 -1.89
C VAL A 136 -20.11 -2.38 -1.38
N THR A 137 -20.96 -1.49 -1.87
CA THR A 137 -20.92 -0.08 -1.49
C THR A 137 -22.32 0.52 -1.37
N THR A 138 -22.38 1.78 -0.92
CA THR A 138 -23.61 2.55 -0.82
C THR A 138 -24.25 2.76 -2.20
N GLU A 139 -25.58 2.67 -2.27
CA GLU A 139 -26.33 2.92 -3.50
C GLU A 139 -25.94 4.27 -4.13
N GLY A 140 -25.68 4.23 -5.44
CA GLY A 140 -25.16 5.36 -6.22
C GLY A 140 -23.62 5.51 -6.24
N PHE A 141 -22.86 4.70 -5.48
CA PHE A 141 -21.41 4.84 -5.35
C PHE A 141 -20.59 3.67 -5.93
N ARG A 142 -21.23 2.73 -6.64
CA ARG A 142 -20.56 1.57 -7.28
C ARG A 142 -19.38 1.92 -8.20
N ASP A 143 -19.36 3.13 -8.73
CA ASP A 143 -18.39 3.53 -9.77
C ASP A 143 -17.24 4.39 -9.25
N VAL A 144 -17.16 4.63 -7.93
CA VAL A 144 -16.11 5.44 -7.30
C VAL A 144 -14.71 4.99 -7.72
N ILE A 145 -14.44 3.68 -7.72
CA ILE A 145 -13.11 3.13 -8.06
C ILE A 145 -12.76 3.20 -9.55
N GLU A 146 -13.74 3.44 -10.43
CA GLU A 146 -13.53 3.58 -11.87
C GLU A 146 -13.49 5.05 -12.30
N ILE A 147 -14.33 5.89 -11.68
CA ILE A 147 -14.32 7.34 -11.90
C ILE A 147 -12.99 7.94 -11.40
N GLY A 148 -12.49 7.47 -10.25
CA GLY A 148 -11.27 7.98 -9.62
C GLY A 148 -11.34 9.48 -9.32
N ARG A 149 -10.19 10.15 -9.34
CA ARG A 149 -10.09 11.62 -9.17
C ARG A 149 -10.23 12.40 -10.48
N GLN A 150 -10.42 11.71 -11.61
CA GLN A 150 -10.45 12.29 -12.96
C GLN A 150 -9.18 13.09 -13.33
N ASP A 151 -8.10 12.87 -12.59
CA ASP A 151 -6.76 13.29 -12.90
C ASP A 151 -6.25 12.59 -14.17
N ARG A 152 -5.44 13.31 -14.95
CA ARG A 152 -4.86 12.82 -16.20
C ARG A 152 -3.35 12.76 -16.03
N ALA A 153 -2.82 11.55 -15.88
CA ALA A 153 -1.36 11.32 -15.83
C ALA A 153 -0.63 11.90 -17.05
N HIS A 154 -1.28 11.87 -18.23
CA HIS A 154 -0.76 12.45 -19.46
C HIS A 154 -1.74 13.49 -20.01
N LEU A 155 -1.61 14.73 -19.54
CA LEU A 155 -2.56 15.81 -19.83
C LEU A 155 -2.81 16.05 -21.33
N TYR A 156 -1.79 15.82 -22.16
CA TYR A 156 -1.82 16.08 -23.61
C TYR A 156 -2.00 14.83 -24.48
N ASP A 157 -1.98 13.64 -23.90
CA ASP A 157 -2.25 12.41 -24.64
C ASP A 157 -3.71 12.00 -24.43
N LEU A 158 -4.57 12.45 -25.36
CA LEU A 158 -6.01 12.16 -25.33
C LEU A 158 -6.34 10.70 -25.67
N THR A 159 -5.36 9.92 -26.14
CA THR A 159 -5.56 8.52 -26.55
C THR A 159 -5.26 7.53 -25.44
N ARG A 160 -4.59 7.98 -24.37
CA ARG A 160 -4.20 7.12 -23.26
C ARG A 160 -5.37 6.85 -22.33
N GLY A 161 -5.81 5.59 -22.29
CA GLY A 161 -6.80 5.10 -21.34
C GLY A 161 -6.25 4.96 -19.92
N ARG A 162 -7.14 4.86 -18.94
CA ARG A 162 -6.78 4.46 -17.57
C ARG A 162 -6.76 2.93 -17.47
N PRO A 163 -5.88 2.35 -16.63
CA PRO A 163 -5.93 0.93 -16.33
C PRO A 163 -7.33 0.53 -15.83
N PRO A 164 -7.80 -0.69 -16.13
CA PRO A 164 -9.06 -1.19 -15.59
C PRO A 164 -9.02 -1.20 -14.06
N ALA A 165 -10.16 -0.88 -13.43
CA ALA A 165 -10.32 -1.05 -12.00
C ALA A 165 -10.13 -2.52 -11.60
N LEU A 166 -9.60 -2.79 -10.39
CA LEU A 166 -9.38 -4.15 -9.89
C LEU A 166 -10.66 -4.99 -9.82
N VAL A 167 -11.80 -4.35 -9.54
CA VAL A 167 -13.11 -4.99 -9.53
C VAL A 167 -13.88 -4.53 -10.77
N PRO A 168 -14.27 -5.43 -11.68
CA PRO A 168 -15.05 -5.07 -12.87
C PRO A 168 -16.47 -4.66 -12.47
N ARG A 169 -17.13 -3.86 -13.32
CA ARG A 169 -18.40 -3.17 -13.02
C ARG A 169 -19.51 -4.13 -12.58
N GLU A 170 -19.56 -5.33 -13.14
CA GLU A 170 -20.52 -6.40 -12.88
C GLU A 170 -20.35 -7.07 -11.50
N LEU A 171 -19.17 -6.92 -10.88
CA LEU A 171 -18.89 -7.40 -9.51
C LEU A 171 -18.97 -6.27 -8.47
N ARG A 172 -19.61 -5.14 -8.82
CA ARG A 172 -19.86 -4.02 -7.90
C ARG A 172 -21.33 -3.94 -7.57
N PHE A 173 -21.66 -4.29 -6.34
CA PHE A 173 -23.00 -4.36 -5.80
C PHE A 173 -23.27 -3.18 -4.87
N CYS A 174 -24.55 -2.79 -4.80
CA CYS A 174 -25.00 -1.73 -3.92
C CYS A 174 -25.89 -2.28 -2.81
N VAL A 175 -25.76 -1.69 -1.64
CA VAL A 175 -26.72 -1.79 -0.55
C VAL A 175 -27.41 -0.44 -0.37
N ARG A 176 -28.66 -0.48 0.10
CA ARG A 176 -29.48 0.70 0.34
C ARG A 176 -29.29 1.13 1.79
N GLU A 177 -28.50 2.16 1.98
CA GLU A 177 -28.28 2.83 3.25
C GLU A 177 -27.66 4.20 3.00
N ARG A 178 -27.64 5.05 4.02
CA ARG A 178 -26.86 6.30 3.97
C ARG A 178 -26.40 6.69 5.36
N MET A 179 -25.09 6.86 5.50
CA MET A 179 -24.48 7.55 6.64
C MET A 179 -24.07 8.96 6.20
N GLY A 180 -24.21 9.92 7.11
CA GLY A 180 -23.72 11.28 6.99
C GLY A 180 -22.70 11.60 8.09
N PRO A 181 -22.24 12.86 8.19
CA PRO A 181 -21.30 13.29 9.23
C PRO A 181 -21.90 13.21 10.64
N ASP A 182 -23.23 13.33 10.76
CA ASP A 182 -23.94 13.33 12.05
C ASP A 182 -24.59 11.97 12.39
N GLY A 183 -24.33 10.93 11.58
CA GLY A 183 -24.89 9.58 11.80
C GLY A 183 -25.81 9.10 10.67
N VAL A 184 -26.86 8.35 11.02
CA VAL A 184 -27.73 7.67 10.05
C VAL A 184 -28.64 8.67 9.32
N VAL A 185 -28.58 8.67 7.99
CA VAL A 185 -29.47 9.43 7.10
C VAL A 185 -30.55 8.52 6.50
N GLU A 186 -30.16 7.32 6.06
CA GLU A 186 -31.07 6.23 5.65
C GLU A 186 -30.62 4.94 6.32
N ALA A 187 -31.55 4.27 6.99
CA ALA A 187 -31.27 3.00 7.68
C ALA A 187 -30.86 1.91 6.68
N LEU A 188 -30.01 0.98 7.11
CA LEU A 188 -29.62 -0.16 6.30
C LEU A 188 -30.82 -1.06 5.95
N ASP A 189 -31.20 -1.10 4.68
CA ASP A 189 -32.29 -1.95 4.17
C ASP A 189 -31.84 -3.40 4.12
N ALA A 190 -32.41 -4.22 5.00
CA ALA A 190 -32.14 -5.65 5.05
C ALA A 190 -32.48 -6.38 3.74
N GLY A 191 -33.44 -5.87 2.95
CA GLY A 191 -33.77 -6.44 1.65
C GLY A 191 -32.63 -6.30 0.64
N SER A 192 -32.01 -5.12 0.58
CA SER A 192 -30.85 -4.84 -0.28
C SER A 192 -29.63 -5.68 0.10
N VAL A 193 -29.38 -5.86 1.40
CA VAL A 193 -28.29 -6.73 1.88
C VAL A 193 -28.50 -8.17 1.44
N ARG A 194 -29.72 -8.72 1.59
CA ARG A 194 -30.04 -10.07 1.11
C ARG A 194 -29.85 -10.22 -0.39
N ARG A 195 -30.26 -9.21 -1.18
CA ARG A 195 -30.06 -9.23 -2.65
C ARG A 195 -28.57 -9.17 -3.02
N ALA A 196 -27.79 -8.30 -2.37
CA ALA A 196 -26.36 -8.21 -2.60
C ALA A 196 -25.66 -9.53 -2.26
N VAL A 197 -25.96 -10.13 -1.10
CA VAL A 197 -25.43 -11.43 -0.70
C VAL A 197 -25.79 -12.55 -1.69
N ALA A 198 -27.04 -12.61 -2.14
CA ALA A 198 -27.45 -13.59 -3.16
C ALA A 198 -26.69 -13.40 -4.48
N ALA A 199 -26.47 -12.16 -4.90
CA ALA A 199 -25.70 -11.85 -6.11
C ALA A 199 -24.21 -12.20 -5.95
N LEU A 200 -23.61 -11.92 -4.78
CA LEU A 200 -22.23 -12.32 -4.47
C LEU A 200 -22.07 -13.84 -4.53
N ARG A 201 -23.02 -14.61 -3.98
CA ARG A 201 -23.02 -16.07 -4.05
C ARG A 201 -23.14 -16.57 -5.48
N ALA A 202 -24.04 -16.00 -6.27
CA ALA A 202 -24.19 -16.36 -7.68
C ALA A 202 -22.95 -16.00 -8.52
N ALA A 203 -22.22 -14.96 -8.11
CA ALA A 203 -21.00 -14.52 -8.76
C ALA A 203 -19.76 -15.35 -8.38
N ASP A 204 -19.85 -16.30 -7.44
CA ASP A 204 -18.75 -17.19 -7.02
C ASP A 204 -17.44 -16.42 -6.75
N VAL A 205 -17.53 -15.43 -5.86
CA VAL A 205 -16.42 -14.54 -5.51
C VAL A 205 -15.57 -15.15 -4.39
N GLU A 206 -14.26 -14.98 -4.49
CA GLU A 206 -13.30 -15.41 -3.46
C GLU A 206 -13.09 -14.35 -2.38
N ALA A 207 -13.36 -13.08 -2.69
CA ALA A 207 -13.19 -11.97 -1.77
C ALA A 207 -14.23 -10.86 -1.97
N VAL A 208 -14.50 -10.11 -0.91
CA VAL A 208 -15.46 -9.00 -0.89
C VAL A 208 -14.86 -7.82 -0.13
N ALA A 209 -14.75 -6.68 -0.80
CA ALA A 209 -14.51 -5.39 -0.17
C ALA A 209 -15.86 -4.74 0.18
N VAL A 210 -16.10 -4.39 1.43
CA VAL A 210 -17.28 -3.63 1.85
C VAL A 210 -16.83 -2.20 2.18
N CYS A 211 -17.34 -1.26 1.40
CA CYS A 211 -16.91 0.12 1.38
C CYS A 211 -18.12 1.05 1.41
N LEU A 212 -18.60 1.43 2.60
CA LEU A 212 -19.73 2.33 2.72
C LEU A 212 -19.27 3.78 2.93
N LEU A 213 -20.11 4.75 2.56
CA LEU A 213 -19.82 6.15 2.87
C LEU A 213 -19.85 6.39 4.37
N PHE A 214 -18.98 7.29 4.86
CA PHE A 214 -18.83 7.63 6.28
C PHE A 214 -18.58 6.45 7.23
N SER A 215 -18.25 5.24 6.73
CA SER A 215 -17.93 4.08 7.58
C SER A 215 -16.71 4.30 8.47
N PHE A 216 -15.76 5.15 8.04
CA PHE A 216 -14.62 5.57 8.85
C PHE A 216 -15.02 6.26 10.16
N LEU A 217 -16.20 6.90 10.19
CA LEU A 217 -16.74 7.60 11.37
C LEU A 217 -17.82 6.76 12.06
N HIS A 218 -18.67 6.11 11.27
CA HIS A 218 -19.80 5.32 11.76
C HIS A 218 -19.82 3.93 11.09
N PRO A 219 -19.05 2.95 11.59
CA PRO A 219 -18.85 1.67 10.92
C PRO A 219 -20.04 0.70 11.04
N GLY A 220 -21.11 1.08 11.76
CA GLY A 220 -22.20 0.16 12.14
C GLY A 220 -22.89 -0.53 10.97
N HIS A 221 -23.22 0.20 9.89
CA HIS A 221 -23.81 -0.42 8.70
C HIS A 221 -22.80 -1.31 7.96
N GLU A 222 -21.55 -0.87 7.83
CA GLU A 222 -20.52 -1.60 7.11
C GLU A 222 -20.20 -2.94 7.79
N ARG A 223 -20.13 -2.95 9.13
CA ARG A 223 -19.95 -4.17 9.93
C ARG A 223 -21.10 -5.15 9.74
N ARG A 224 -22.34 -4.68 9.79
CA ARG A 224 -23.53 -5.53 9.58
C ARG A 224 -23.58 -6.14 8.18
N VAL A 225 -23.18 -5.38 7.15
CA VAL A 225 -23.03 -5.92 5.79
C VAL A 225 -21.91 -6.95 5.74
N GLY A 226 -20.75 -6.65 6.36
CA GLY A 226 -19.64 -7.58 6.47
C GLY A 226 -20.00 -8.91 7.14
N GLU A 227 -20.70 -8.86 8.27
CA GLU A 227 -21.24 -10.04 8.98
C GLU A 227 -22.15 -10.86 8.08
N ALA A 228 -23.14 -10.22 7.42
CA ALA A 228 -24.04 -10.91 6.50
C ALA A 228 -23.31 -11.59 5.33
N VAL A 229 -22.23 -10.98 4.82
CA VAL A 229 -21.38 -11.58 3.79
C VAL A 229 -20.61 -12.78 4.34
N ARG A 230 -19.96 -12.65 5.50
CA ARG A 230 -19.20 -13.75 6.14
C ARG A 230 -20.09 -14.95 6.45
N ASP A 231 -21.29 -14.71 6.98
CA ASP A 231 -22.26 -15.76 7.29
C ASP A 231 -22.72 -16.51 6.04
N ALA A 232 -22.91 -15.79 4.93
CA ALA A 232 -23.39 -16.37 3.69
C ALA A 232 -22.29 -16.98 2.81
N LEU A 233 -21.04 -16.55 2.98
CA LEU A 233 -19.87 -16.94 2.19
C LEU A 233 -18.67 -17.21 3.13
N PRO A 234 -18.71 -18.28 3.95
CA PRO A 234 -17.70 -18.54 4.98
C PRO A 234 -16.28 -18.78 4.44
N GLY A 235 -16.14 -19.09 3.14
CA GLY A 235 -14.83 -19.23 2.48
C GLY A 235 -14.28 -17.94 1.89
N ALA A 236 -15.09 -16.88 1.78
CA ALA A 236 -14.67 -15.63 1.16
C ALA A 236 -13.89 -14.74 2.13
N HIS A 237 -12.83 -14.10 1.64
CA HIS A 237 -12.13 -13.08 2.40
C HIS A 237 -12.95 -11.78 2.41
N VAL A 238 -13.14 -11.14 3.56
CA VAL A 238 -13.96 -9.93 3.69
C VAL A 238 -13.16 -8.81 4.33
N SER A 239 -12.91 -7.74 3.56
CA SER A 239 -12.24 -6.53 4.02
C SER A 239 -13.25 -5.40 4.21
N LEU A 240 -13.28 -4.78 5.39
CA LEU A 240 -14.13 -3.62 5.67
C LEU A 240 -13.30 -2.35 5.58
N SER A 241 -13.81 -1.34 4.88
CA SER A 241 -13.04 -0.11 4.66
C SER A 241 -12.76 0.66 5.95
N SER A 242 -13.63 0.54 6.96
CA SER A 242 -13.44 1.07 8.31
C SER A 242 -12.40 0.31 9.16
N GLU A 243 -11.94 -0.86 8.70
CA GLU A 243 -10.87 -1.63 9.35
C GLU A 243 -9.55 -1.46 8.60
N VAL A 244 -9.60 -1.42 7.26
CA VAL A 244 -8.41 -1.29 6.41
C VAL A 244 -7.85 0.14 6.42
N LEU A 245 -8.70 1.14 6.19
CA LEU A 245 -8.29 2.54 6.15
C LEU A 245 -9.43 3.45 6.67
N PRO A 246 -9.57 3.63 8.00
CA PRO A 246 -10.61 4.44 8.61
C PRO A 246 -10.36 5.96 8.46
N GLU A 247 -10.26 6.44 7.22
CA GLU A 247 -10.00 7.83 6.90
C GLU A 247 -11.08 8.47 6.01
N PHE A 248 -11.17 9.80 6.11
CA PHE A 248 -11.99 10.62 5.23
C PHE A 248 -11.51 10.52 3.77
N ARG A 249 -12.48 10.66 2.85
CA ARG A 249 -12.41 10.47 1.38
C ARG A 249 -12.55 9.01 0.91
N GLU A 250 -13.48 8.82 -0.02
CA GLU A 250 -13.95 7.54 -0.51
C GLU A 250 -13.00 6.86 -1.50
N TYR A 251 -12.42 7.58 -2.47
CA TYR A 251 -11.69 6.93 -3.57
C TYR A 251 -10.48 6.13 -3.10
N GLU A 252 -9.54 6.76 -2.39
CA GLU A 252 -8.31 6.11 -1.94
C GLU A 252 -8.61 5.03 -0.89
N ARG A 253 -9.60 5.27 -0.02
CA ARG A 253 -10.11 4.27 0.94
C ARG A 253 -10.68 3.05 0.24
N PHE A 254 -11.53 3.26 -0.77
CA PHE A 254 -12.16 2.17 -1.51
C PHE A 254 -11.12 1.41 -2.33
N SER A 255 -10.22 2.12 -3.00
CA SER A 255 -9.12 1.53 -3.77
C SER A 255 -8.24 0.64 -2.89
N THR A 256 -7.80 1.16 -1.74
CA THR A 256 -6.97 0.42 -0.78
C THR A 256 -7.70 -0.81 -0.22
N THR A 257 -8.98 -0.67 0.15
CA THR A 257 -9.79 -1.78 0.66
C THR A 257 -10.05 -2.85 -0.41
N VAL A 258 -10.23 -2.44 -1.66
CA VAL A 258 -10.35 -3.36 -2.79
C VAL A 258 -9.03 -4.10 -3.03
N ALA A 259 -7.89 -3.42 -2.99
CA ALA A 259 -6.59 -4.06 -3.11
C ALA A 259 -6.34 -5.06 -1.98
N ASP A 260 -6.72 -4.71 -0.75
CA ASP A 260 -6.66 -5.60 0.40
C ASP A 260 -7.48 -6.88 0.19
N ALA A 261 -8.76 -6.74 -0.18
CA ALA A 261 -9.63 -7.89 -0.47
C ALA A 261 -9.08 -8.74 -1.64
N TYR A 262 -8.59 -8.09 -2.68
CA TYR A 262 -8.03 -8.72 -3.87
C TYR A 262 -6.80 -9.58 -3.58
N LEU A 263 -5.98 -9.18 -2.62
CA LEU A 263 -4.77 -9.90 -2.21
C LEU A 263 -5.04 -10.97 -1.15
N GLY A 264 -6.10 -10.82 -0.36
CA GLY A 264 -6.41 -11.62 0.84
C GLY A 264 -6.31 -13.13 0.64
N PRO A 265 -7.05 -13.73 -0.31
CA PRO A 265 -7.03 -15.19 -0.48
C PRO A 265 -5.64 -15.75 -0.81
N ARG A 266 -4.89 -15.10 -1.71
CA ARG A 266 -3.56 -15.57 -2.12
C ARG A 266 -2.55 -15.45 -0.97
N LEU A 267 -2.43 -14.25 -0.38
CA LEU A 267 -1.49 -14.01 0.71
C LEU A 267 -1.85 -14.82 1.96
N GLY A 268 -3.14 -14.94 2.28
CA GLY A 268 -3.60 -15.73 3.41
C GLY A 268 -3.28 -17.23 3.28
N ARG A 269 -3.42 -17.82 2.08
CA ARG A 269 -3.00 -19.21 1.82
C ARG A 269 -1.50 -19.38 2.02
N TYR A 270 -0.71 -18.49 1.42
CA TYR A 270 0.75 -18.49 1.51
C TYR A 270 1.22 -18.41 2.97
N LEU A 271 0.81 -17.36 3.68
CA LEU A 271 1.25 -17.09 5.05
C LEU A 271 0.85 -18.23 6.00
N ARG A 272 -0.38 -18.73 5.93
CA ARG A 272 -0.80 -19.86 6.79
C ARG A 272 -0.01 -21.12 6.47
N ALA A 273 0.34 -21.36 5.20
CA ALA A 273 1.18 -22.50 4.83
C ALA A 273 2.60 -22.36 5.39
N LEU A 274 3.19 -21.17 5.30
CA LEU A 274 4.48 -20.84 5.91
C LEU A 274 4.44 -21.04 7.43
N GLY A 275 3.43 -20.51 8.12
CA GLY A 275 3.27 -20.66 9.57
C GLY A 275 3.17 -22.12 10.02
N ARG A 276 2.44 -22.96 9.28
CA ARG A 276 2.38 -24.41 9.55
C ARG A 276 3.74 -25.09 9.36
N ARG A 277 4.44 -24.76 8.27
CA ARG A 277 5.76 -25.35 7.96
C ARG A 277 6.83 -24.94 8.96
N ALA A 278 6.85 -23.67 9.38
CA ALA A 278 7.74 -23.15 10.41
C ALA A 278 7.54 -23.93 11.73
N ARG A 279 6.28 -24.05 12.19
CA ARG A 279 5.97 -24.83 13.41
C ARG A 279 6.39 -26.30 13.30
N ALA A 280 6.13 -26.93 12.16
CA ALA A 280 6.52 -28.33 11.94
C ALA A 280 8.05 -28.54 11.95
N ALA A 281 8.82 -27.50 11.60
CA ALA A 281 10.27 -27.51 11.64
C ALA A 281 10.85 -27.03 12.99
N GLY A 282 10.02 -26.76 14.00
CA GLY A 282 10.48 -26.24 15.30
C GLY A 282 10.94 -24.78 15.27
N LEU A 283 10.61 -24.03 14.21
CA LEU A 283 10.94 -22.61 14.07
C LEU A 283 9.87 -21.73 14.73
N PRO A 284 10.23 -20.51 15.19
CA PRO A 284 9.24 -19.51 15.58
C PRO A 284 8.33 -19.16 14.40
N VAL A 285 7.09 -18.75 14.71
CA VAL A 285 6.18 -18.23 13.69
C VAL A 285 6.79 -16.95 13.11
N PRO A 286 6.89 -16.81 11.77
CA PRO A 286 7.51 -15.64 11.18
C PRO A 286 6.75 -14.35 11.48
N GLU A 287 7.49 -13.30 11.80
CA GLU A 287 7.03 -11.92 11.75
C GLU A 287 7.13 -11.41 10.30
N ILE A 288 6.09 -10.74 9.82
CA ILE A 288 5.94 -10.35 8.43
C ILE A 288 6.30 -8.88 8.28
N MET A 289 7.23 -8.58 7.38
CA MET A 289 7.62 -7.22 7.04
C MET A 289 6.44 -6.47 6.42
N GLN A 290 6.27 -5.21 6.80
CA GLN A 290 5.26 -4.31 6.27
C GLN A 290 5.90 -3.29 5.33
N SER A 291 5.05 -2.67 4.49
CA SER A 291 5.41 -1.53 3.66
C SER A 291 6.04 -0.39 4.46
N SER A 292 5.64 -0.22 5.73
CA SER A 292 6.12 0.83 6.64
C SER A 292 7.52 0.60 7.21
N GLY A 293 8.17 -0.54 6.91
CA GLY A 293 9.49 -0.91 7.43
C GLY A 293 9.48 -1.58 8.82
N GLY A 294 8.30 -1.74 9.44
CA GLY A 294 8.13 -2.55 10.66
C GLY A 294 7.67 -3.97 10.37
N VAL A 295 7.57 -4.81 11.40
CA VAL A 295 7.04 -6.19 11.31
C VAL A 295 5.72 -6.37 12.07
N ILE A 296 4.87 -7.31 11.63
CA ILE A 296 3.63 -7.72 12.30
C ILE A 296 3.52 -9.25 12.40
N GLY A 297 2.65 -9.74 13.28
CA GLY A 297 2.33 -11.16 13.33
C GLY A 297 1.70 -11.68 12.04
N LEU A 298 2.00 -12.94 11.72
CA LEU A 298 1.55 -13.63 10.51
C LEU A 298 0.04 -13.54 10.24
N GLU A 299 -0.79 -13.73 11.27
CA GLU A 299 -2.25 -13.65 11.09
C GLU A 299 -2.74 -12.23 10.80
N ALA A 300 -2.10 -11.21 11.38
CA ALA A 300 -2.44 -9.81 11.11
C ALA A 300 -2.05 -9.37 9.68
N ALA A 301 -0.98 -9.97 9.13
CA ALA A 301 -0.60 -9.82 7.73
C ALA A 301 -1.59 -10.55 6.80
N ALA A 302 -2.00 -11.77 7.17
CA ALA A 302 -2.98 -12.54 6.41
C ALA A 302 -4.39 -11.90 6.40
N SER A 303 -4.74 -11.13 7.43
CA SER A 303 -6.03 -10.44 7.54
C SER A 303 -6.03 -9.01 6.97
N GLY A 304 -4.86 -8.45 6.62
CA GLY A 304 -4.76 -7.14 5.96
C GLY A 304 -3.54 -7.08 5.06
N PRO A 305 -3.57 -7.85 3.95
CA PRO A 305 -2.45 -8.03 3.03
C PRO A 305 -1.98 -6.74 2.34
N ALA A 306 -2.81 -5.69 2.27
CA ALA A 306 -2.39 -4.44 1.65
C ALA A 306 -1.18 -3.80 2.36
N ARG A 307 -1.00 -4.06 3.66
CA ARG A 307 0.18 -3.63 4.44
C ARG A 307 1.47 -4.36 4.08
N CYS A 308 1.41 -5.40 3.26
CA CYS A 308 2.57 -6.19 2.83
C CYS A 308 3.02 -5.84 1.39
N ILE A 309 2.32 -4.92 0.71
CA ILE A 309 2.70 -4.41 -0.60
C ILE A 309 4.06 -3.72 -0.46
N LEU A 310 5.05 -4.08 -1.28
CA LEU A 310 6.43 -3.55 -1.19
C LEU A 310 7.14 -3.87 0.15
N SER A 311 6.76 -4.96 0.83
CA SER A 311 7.42 -5.36 2.09
C SER A 311 8.90 -5.75 1.93
N GLY A 312 9.28 -6.42 0.82
CA GLY A 312 10.68 -6.75 0.52
C GLY A 312 11.57 -5.50 0.43
N PRO A 313 11.27 -4.55 -0.49
CA PRO A 313 12.00 -3.29 -0.60
C PRO A 313 12.07 -2.51 0.71
N ALA A 314 10.96 -2.42 1.48
CA ALA A 314 10.95 -1.75 2.77
C ALA A 314 11.98 -2.34 3.75
N GLY A 315 12.11 -3.67 3.80
CA GLY A 315 13.15 -4.35 4.59
C GLY A 315 14.57 -4.00 4.13
N GLY A 316 14.79 -3.90 2.81
CA GLY A 316 16.06 -3.48 2.22
C GLY A 316 16.45 -2.05 2.62
N VAL A 317 15.50 -1.12 2.59
CA VAL A 317 15.74 0.29 2.95
C VAL A 317 16.02 0.45 4.45
N VAL A 318 15.28 -0.25 5.31
CA VAL A 318 15.54 -0.27 6.76
C VAL A 318 16.91 -0.87 7.06
N GLY A 319 17.28 -1.95 6.37
CA GLY A 319 18.62 -2.55 6.45
C GLY A 319 19.72 -1.58 6.01
N ALA A 320 19.51 -0.86 4.91
CA ALA A 320 20.45 0.14 4.40
C ALA A 320 20.64 1.30 5.37
N ALA A 321 19.57 1.80 6.00
CA ALA A 321 19.65 2.84 7.03
C ALA A 321 20.49 2.38 8.23
N HIS A 322 20.29 1.12 8.67
CA HIS A 322 21.07 0.54 9.75
C HIS A 322 22.56 0.43 9.41
N VAL A 323 22.89 -0.13 8.24
CA VAL A 323 24.29 -0.29 7.78
C VAL A 323 24.95 1.06 7.53
N GLY A 324 24.22 2.01 6.95
CA GLY A 324 24.69 3.37 6.72
C GLY A 324 25.04 4.09 8.01
N ALA A 325 24.16 4.06 9.00
CA ALA A 325 24.42 4.62 10.32
C ALA A 325 25.67 3.99 10.97
N ALA A 326 25.81 2.66 10.90
CA ALA A 326 26.99 1.95 11.40
C ALA A 326 28.28 2.33 10.64
N SER A 327 28.16 2.75 9.39
CA SER A 327 29.27 3.18 8.52
C SER A 327 29.54 4.69 8.57
N GLY A 328 28.78 5.46 9.36
CA GLY A 328 28.91 6.92 9.46
C GLY A 328 28.29 7.69 8.28
N HIS A 329 27.39 7.05 7.53
CA HIS A 329 26.67 7.66 6.41
C HIS A 329 25.18 7.80 6.74
N ALA A 330 24.74 9.04 6.97
CA ALA A 330 23.36 9.35 7.31
C ALA A 330 22.49 9.67 6.08
N ASP A 331 23.09 10.12 4.98
CA ASP A 331 22.38 10.43 3.73
C ASP A 331 22.74 9.38 2.68
N LEU A 332 21.74 8.63 2.20
CA LEU A 332 21.91 7.51 1.27
C LEU A 332 20.82 7.53 0.22
N LEU A 333 21.12 6.95 -0.94
CA LEU A 333 20.13 6.56 -1.93
C LEU A 333 20.23 5.05 -2.12
N THR A 334 19.17 4.33 -1.78
CA THR A 334 19.11 2.89 -2.02
C THR A 334 18.81 2.61 -3.48
N PHE A 335 19.34 1.50 -3.99
CA PHE A 335 19.11 1.06 -5.36
C PHE A 335 19.08 -0.47 -5.37
N ASP A 336 17.87 -1.03 -5.41
CA ASP A 336 17.64 -2.47 -5.49
C ASP A 336 17.11 -2.82 -6.88
N MET A 337 17.84 -3.66 -7.62
CA MET A 337 17.46 -4.10 -8.96
C MET A 337 17.23 -5.60 -8.95
N GLY A 338 15.97 -5.99 -9.13
CA GLY A 338 15.57 -7.37 -9.33
C GLY A 338 15.42 -7.74 -10.81
N GLY A 339 14.86 -8.94 -11.06
CA GLY A 339 14.54 -9.40 -12.42
C GLY A 339 13.26 -8.79 -13.01
N THR A 340 12.45 -8.12 -12.20
CA THR A 340 11.11 -7.62 -12.58
C THR A 340 10.93 -6.12 -12.30
N SER A 341 11.55 -5.61 -11.23
CA SER A 341 11.44 -4.23 -10.77
C SER A 341 12.80 -3.65 -10.38
N THR A 342 12.84 -2.32 -10.30
CA THR A 342 13.91 -1.57 -9.63
C THR A 342 13.25 -0.68 -8.59
N ASP A 343 13.72 -0.77 -7.35
CA ASP A 343 13.21 -0.02 -6.20
C ASP A 343 14.31 0.95 -5.71
N VAL A 344 13.95 2.22 -5.51
CA VAL A 344 14.88 3.31 -5.16
C VAL A 344 14.23 4.17 -4.08
N ALA A 345 14.87 4.26 -2.92
CA ALA A 345 14.37 5.05 -1.80
C ALA A 345 15.48 5.94 -1.20
N PRO A 346 15.19 7.22 -0.89
CA PRO A 346 16.12 8.09 -0.17
C PRO A 346 16.12 7.81 1.33
N ILE A 347 17.29 8.00 1.96
CA ILE A 347 17.46 8.04 3.41
C ILE A 347 18.14 9.37 3.72
N HIS A 348 17.53 10.18 4.59
CA HIS A 348 18.04 11.50 4.94
C HIS A 348 18.25 11.61 6.45
N GLY A 349 19.45 12.01 6.86
CA GLY A 349 19.79 12.14 8.28
C GLY A 349 19.69 10.83 9.09
N GLY A 350 19.81 9.67 8.43
CA GLY A 350 19.68 8.33 9.01
C GLY A 350 18.24 7.84 9.16
N GLU A 351 17.26 8.65 8.77
CA GLU A 351 15.85 8.33 8.82
C GLU A 351 15.34 7.87 7.45
N VAL A 352 14.57 6.79 7.44
CA VAL A 352 13.89 6.30 6.23
C VAL A 352 12.69 7.21 5.96
N GLU A 353 12.61 7.78 4.75
CA GLU A 353 11.44 8.56 4.36
C GLU A 353 10.21 7.66 4.18
N THR A 354 9.06 8.16 4.60
CA THR A 354 7.80 7.44 4.51
C THR A 354 6.72 8.30 3.89
N THR A 355 5.93 7.71 3.00
CA THR A 355 4.70 8.29 2.45
C THR A 355 3.47 7.56 2.99
N THR A 356 2.31 8.21 2.92
CA THR A 356 1.01 7.59 3.19
C THR A 356 0.18 7.38 1.94
N GLU A 357 0.69 7.81 0.78
CA GLU A 357 0.01 7.71 -0.51
C GLU A 357 1.00 7.21 -1.57
N SER A 358 0.63 6.14 -2.27
CA SER A 358 1.37 5.63 -3.43
C SER A 358 0.44 5.07 -4.49
N GLU A 359 1.02 4.73 -5.65
CA GLU A 359 0.33 4.03 -6.72
C GLU A 359 1.13 2.79 -7.13
N VAL A 360 0.50 1.61 -7.03
CA VAL A 360 1.10 0.34 -7.45
C VAL A 360 0.24 -0.25 -8.57
N ALA A 361 0.82 -0.49 -9.74
CA ALA A 361 0.11 -1.05 -10.90
C ALA A 361 -1.13 -0.24 -11.34
N GLY A 362 -1.11 1.09 -11.16
CA GLY A 362 -2.26 1.97 -11.44
C GLY A 362 -3.35 1.94 -10.36
N VAL A 363 -3.07 1.37 -9.19
CA VAL A 363 -4.00 1.27 -8.06
C VAL A 363 -3.48 2.17 -6.93
N PRO A 364 -4.22 3.23 -6.56
CA PRO A 364 -3.87 4.04 -5.41
C PRO A 364 -3.95 3.23 -4.12
N ILE A 365 -2.88 3.25 -3.34
CA ILE A 365 -2.77 2.64 -2.02
C ILE A 365 -2.47 3.74 -1.02
N LYS A 366 -3.33 3.87 -0.01
CA LYS A 366 -3.19 4.89 1.02
C LYS A 366 -2.93 4.24 2.38
N LEU A 367 -1.71 3.77 2.56
CA LEU A 367 -1.20 3.17 3.79
C LEU A 367 0.23 3.68 4.05
N PRO A 368 0.68 3.77 5.31
CA PRO A 368 2.06 4.12 5.61
C PRO A 368 3.04 3.15 4.94
N MET A 369 3.99 3.70 4.19
CA MET A 369 5.02 2.94 3.50
C MET A 369 6.32 3.72 3.39
N VAL A 370 7.43 3.00 3.24
CA VAL A 370 8.70 3.57 2.80
C VAL A 370 8.52 4.19 1.41
N ASP A 371 9.02 5.41 1.23
CA ASP A 371 8.89 6.21 -0.01
C ASP A 371 9.90 5.80 -1.09
#